data_AF-A0A011UI95-F1
#
_entry.id   AF-A0A011UI95-F1
#
_cell.length_a   1.000
_cell.length_b   1.000
_cell.length_c   1.000
_cell.angle_alpha   90.00
_cell.angle_beta   90.00
_cell.angle_gamma   90.00
#
_symmetry.space_group_name_H-M   'P 1'
#
loop_
_entity.id
_entity.type
_entity.pdbx_description
1 polymer ?
#
loop_
_entity_poly.entity_id
_entity_poly.type
_entity_poly.pdbx_seq_one_letter_code
_entity_poly.pdbx_strand_id
1 'polypeptide(L)'
;MAEVNPKRADDLFKRGLSFGQSRVICNAHWQSDVDAGRIMGAATVAKLHSNPEFLADVQAARKELESANRPSVDCTVEEQALSEQMQ
;
A
#
# COMPACT_ATOMS: atom_id res chain seq x y z
N MET A 1 -0.23 6.11 1.92
CA MET A 1 -1.55 5.59 1.44
C MET A 1 -2.47 5.19 2.59
N ALA A 2 -2.13 4.20 3.42
CA ALA A 2 -2.97 3.84 4.59
C ALA A 2 -3.17 5.02 5.55
N GLU A 3 -2.17 5.90 5.68
CA GLU A 3 -2.32 7.14 6.43
C GLU A 3 -3.36 8.07 5.79
N VAL A 4 -3.45 8.16 4.45
CA VAL A 4 -4.36 9.04 3.71
C VAL A 4 -5.79 8.52 3.79
N ASN A 5 -5.99 7.21 3.73
CA ASN A 5 -7.29 6.56 3.92
C ASN A 5 -7.25 5.48 5.03
N PRO A 6 -7.33 5.88 6.32
CA PRO A 6 -7.25 4.94 7.44
C PRO A 6 -8.39 3.92 7.46
N LYS A 7 -9.56 4.26 6.90
CA LYS A 7 -10.72 3.35 6.84
C LYS A 7 -10.45 2.10 5.98
N ARG A 8 -9.47 2.16 5.08
CA ARG A 8 -9.04 1.06 4.21
C ARG A 8 -7.62 0.59 4.53
N ALA A 9 -7.10 0.89 5.73
CA ALA A 9 -5.72 0.60 6.06
C ALA A 9 -5.37 -0.89 5.89
N ASP A 10 -6.22 -1.78 6.41
CA ASP A 10 -6.00 -3.23 6.32
C ASP A 10 -5.97 -3.72 4.87
N ASP A 11 -6.93 -3.30 4.04
CA ASP A 11 -6.97 -3.66 2.61
C ASP A 11 -5.72 -3.17 1.87
N LEU A 12 -5.29 -1.94 2.17
CA LEU A 12 -4.11 -1.34 1.57
C LEU A 12 -2.83 -2.06 2.01
N PHE A 13 -2.75 -2.49 3.27
CA PHE A 13 -1.62 -3.28 3.76
C PHE A 13 -1.59 -4.68 3.13
N LYS A 14 -2.73 -5.38 3.06
CA LYS A 14 -2.85 -6.66 2.36
C LYS A 14 -2.39 -6.54 0.92
N ARG A 15 -2.86 -5.50 0.21
CA ARG A 15 -2.42 -5.23 -1.16
C ARG A 15 -0.92 -4.98 -1.25
N GLY A 16 -0.34 -4.19 -0.35
CA GLY A 16 1.11 -3.95 -0.30
C GLY A 16 1.92 -5.23 -0.09
N LEU A 17 1.48 -6.11 0.82
CA LEU A 17 2.12 -7.40 1.07
C LEU A 17 2.08 -8.32 -0.14
N SER A 18 0.90 -8.44 -0.78
CA SER A 18 0.71 -9.24 -2.00
C SER A 18 1.62 -8.82 -3.14
N PHE A 19 1.89 -7.51 -3.26
CA PHE A 19 2.73 -6.98 -4.33
C PHE A 19 4.17 -7.50 -4.22
N GLY A 20 4.69 -7.60 -3.00
CA GLY A 20 5.97 -8.24 -2.73
C GLY A 20 5.97 -9.71 -3.14
N GLN A 21 4.93 -10.45 -2.74
CA GLN A 21 4.80 -11.88 -3.09
C GLN A 21 4.69 -12.12 -4.59
N SER A 22 4.01 -11.25 -5.33
CA SER A 22 4.00 -11.31 -6.79
C SER A 22 5.41 -11.29 -7.39
N ARG A 23 6.36 -10.56 -6.78
CA ARG A 23 7.74 -10.50 -7.28
C ARG A 23 8.55 -11.76 -7.00
N VAL A 24 8.22 -12.46 -5.91
CA VAL A 24 8.77 -13.80 -5.62
C VAL A 24 8.21 -14.81 -6.62
N ILE A 25 6.89 -14.82 -6.82
CA ILE A 25 6.22 -15.75 -7.76
C ILE A 25 6.70 -15.54 -9.20
N CYS A 26 6.85 -14.29 -9.64
CA CYS A 26 7.43 -13.96 -10.95
C CYS A 26 8.93 -14.26 -11.07
N ASN A 27 9.56 -14.83 -10.03
CA ASN A 27 10.98 -15.14 -9.97
C ASN A 27 11.89 -13.94 -10.27
N ALA A 28 11.43 -12.73 -9.90
CA ALA A 28 12.14 -11.49 -10.15
C ALA A 28 12.91 -10.98 -8.92
N HIS A 29 12.52 -11.42 -7.72
CA HIS A 29 13.16 -11.07 -6.44
C HIS A 29 13.16 -12.30 -5.53
N TRP A 30 14.18 -12.45 -4.70
CA TRP A 30 14.18 -13.45 -3.63
C TRP A 30 13.26 -13.00 -2.49
N GLN A 31 12.78 -13.94 -1.68
CA GLN A 31 11.97 -13.62 -0.50
C GLN A 31 12.69 -12.64 0.45
N SER A 32 14.00 -12.82 0.62
CA SER A 32 14.85 -11.92 1.42
C SER A 32 14.87 -10.48 0.89
N ASP A 33 14.84 -10.29 -0.43
CA ASP A 33 14.84 -8.96 -1.04
C ASP A 33 13.53 -8.23 -0.75
N VAL A 34 12.41 -8.97 -0.83
CA VAL A 34 11.08 -8.45 -0.52
C VAL A 34 10.97 -8.06 0.96
N ASP A 35 11.47 -8.90 1.86
CA ASP A 35 11.44 -8.63 3.30
C ASP A 35 12.30 -7.41 3.68
N ALA A 36 13.51 -7.32 3.13
CA ALA A 36 14.36 -6.14 3.29
C ALA A 36 13.72 -4.87 2.69
N GLY A 37 13.09 -5.00 1.52
CA GLY A 37 12.38 -3.91 0.85
C GLY A 37 11.25 -3.32 1.68
N ARG A 38 10.49 -4.15 2.42
CA ARG A 38 9.43 -3.70 3.34
C ARG A 38 10.00 -2.80 4.46
N ILE A 39 11.11 -3.21 5.06
CA ILE A 39 11.78 -2.43 6.12
C ILE A 39 12.30 -1.10 5.56
N MET A 40 12.97 -1.14 4.40
CA MET A 40 13.48 0.06 3.74
C MET A 40 12.37 1.04 3.35
N GLY A 41 11.24 0.54 2.85
CA GLY A 41 10.07 1.36 2.54
C GLY A 41 9.51 2.07 3.78
N ALA A 42 9.33 1.33 4.89
CA ALA A 42 8.85 1.90 6.15
C ALA A 42 9.80 2.98 6.71
N ALA A 43 11.11 2.71 6.72
CA ALA A 43 12.12 3.68 7.15
C ALA A 43 12.13 4.95 6.28
N THR A 44 11.95 4.79 4.97
CA THR A 44 11.87 5.90 4.01
C THR A 44 10.67 6.79 4.29
N VAL A 45 9.48 6.21 4.48
CA VAL A 45 8.27 6.98 4.83
C VAL A 45 8.42 7.67 6.18
N ALA A 46 9.01 7.00 7.18
CA ALA A 46 9.30 7.64 8.47
C ALA A 46 10.22 8.85 8.32
N LYS A 47 11.24 8.77 7.46
CA LYS A 47 12.11 9.92 7.14
C LYS A 47 11.35 11.02 6.40
N LEU A 48 10.46 10.68 5.46
CA LEU A 48 9.66 11.66 4.72
C LEU A 48 8.73 12.47 5.63
N HIS A 49 8.32 11.93 6.78
CA HIS A 49 7.53 12.68 7.76
C HIS A 49 8.29 13.84 8.42
N SER A 50 9.61 13.95 8.24
CA SER A 50 10.37 15.15 8.62
C SER A 50 10.41 16.22 7.51
N ASN A 51 9.80 15.98 6.35
CA ASN A 51 9.75 16.92 5.24
C ASN A 51 8.37 17.64 5.20
N PRO A 52 8.33 18.98 5.40
CA PRO A 52 7.09 19.76 5.33
C PRO A 52 6.33 19.66 4.00
N GLU A 53 7.02 19.52 2.87
CA GLU A 53 6.39 19.39 1.54
C GLU A 53 5.63 18.08 1.43
N PHE A 54 6.23 16.98 1.88
CA PHE A 54 5.56 15.67 1.94
C PHE A 54 4.32 15.70 2.84
N LEU A 55 4.39 16.37 3.99
CA LEU A 55 3.23 16.52 4.87
C LEU A 55 2.11 17.33 4.23
N ALA A 56 2.45 18.38 3.46
CA ALA A 56 1.48 19.17 2.71
C ALA A 56 0.78 18.30 1.65
N ASP A 57 1.53 17.48 0.92
CA ASP A 57 0.98 16.55 -0.09
C ASP A 57 0.07 15.49 0.54
N VAL A 58 0.46 14.92 1.70
CA VAL A 58 -0.39 13.97 2.44
C VAL A 58 -1.72 14.61 2.83
N GLN A 59 -1.73 15.88 3.26
CA GLN A 59 -2.95 16.60 3.60
C GLN A 59 -3.79 16.95 2.36
N ALA A 60 -3.16 17.33 1.25
CA ALA A 60 -3.84 17.56 -0.02
C ALA A 60 -4.53 16.28 -0.50
N ALA A 61 -3.82 15.16 -0.49
CA ALA A 61 -4.36 13.85 -0.88
C ALA A 61 -5.54 13.40 0.01
N ARG A 62 -5.54 13.73 1.31
CA ARG A 62 -6.70 13.46 2.19
C ARG A 62 -7.94 14.22 1.72
N LYS A 63 -7.79 15.51 1.40
CA LYS A 63 -8.89 16.36 0.91
C LYS A 63 -9.41 15.89 -0.44
N GLU A 64 -8.53 15.47 -1.34
CA GLU A 64 -8.93 14.90 -2.63
C GLU A 64 -9.83 13.69 -2.42
N LEU A 65 -9.46 12.78 -1.50
CA LEU A 65 -10.27 11.60 -1.19
C LEU A 65 -11.64 11.91 -0.60
N GLU A 66 -11.81 13.02 0.12
CA GLU A 66 -13.13 13.43 0.65
C GLU A 66 -14.11 13.74 -0.49
N SER A 67 -13.59 14.25 -1.61
CA SER A 67 -14.38 14.57 -2.80
C SER A 67 -14.40 13.46 -3.86
N ALA A 68 -13.62 12.39 -3.65
CA ALA A 68 -13.46 11.31 -4.63
C ALA A 68 -14.65 10.36 -4.62
N ASN A 69 -15.20 10.08 -5.80
CA ASN A 69 -16.20 9.04 -5.97
C ASN A 69 -15.55 7.65 -6.00
N ARG A 70 -16.28 6.65 -5.49
CA ARG A 70 -15.84 5.26 -5.58
C ARG A 70 -15.69 4.87 -7.06
N PRO A 71 -14.62 4.12 -7.44
CA PRO A 71 -14.50 3.58 -8.78
C PRO A 71 -15.73 2.72 -9.12
N SER A 72 -16.19 2.78 -10.38
CA SER A 72 -17.29 1.96 -10.87
C SER A 72 -16.89 0.50 -11.16
N VAL A 73 -15.60 0.18 -11.09
CA VAL A 73 -15.06 -1.16 -11.32
C VAL A 73 -15.21 -1.99 -10.04
N ASP A 74 -15.74 -3.19 -10.20
CA ASP A 74 -15.82 -4.17 -9.12
C ASP A 74 -14.48 -4.90 -8.95
N CYS A 75 -13.97 -4.92 -7.72
CA CYS A 75 -12.70 -5.54 -7.33
C CYS A 75 -12.89 -6.89 -6.61
N THR A 76 -14.09 -7.48 -6.63
CA THR A 76 -14.41 -8.73 -5.91
C THR A 76 -13.39 -9.85 -6.15
N VAL A 77 -12.96 -10.05 -7.40
CA VAL A 77 -11.95 -11.08 -7.75
C VAL A 77 -10.59 -10.77 -7.12
N GLU A 78 -10.18 -9.50 -7.13
CA GLU A 78 -8.92 -9.07 -6.50
C GLU A 78 -8.99 -9.29 -4.99
N GLU A 79 -10.13 -8.99 -4.37
CA GLU A 79 -10.34 -9.12 -2.94
C GLU A 79 -10.33 -10.59 -2.48
N GLN A 80 -10.91 -11.49 -3.28
CA GLN A 80 -10.79 -12.94 -3.08
C GLN A 80 -9.34 -13.41 -3.16
N ALA A 81 -8.63 -13.05 -4.22
CA ALA A 81 -7.23 -13.45 -4.40
C ALA A 81 -6.31 -12.92 -3.28
N LEU A 82 -6.57 -11.72 -2.76
CA LEU A 82 -5.81 -11.15 -1.64
C LEU A 82 -6.12 -11.82 -0.29
N SER A 83 -7.31 -12.41 -0.14
CA SER A 83 -7.73 -13.08 1.09
C SER A 83 -7.13 -14.48 1.23
N GLU A 84 -6.89 -15.18 0.11
CA GLU A 84 -6.32 -16.53 0.07
C GLU A 84 -4.82 -16.56 0.38
N GLN A 85 -4.07 -15.48 0.11
CA GLN A 85 -2.63 -15.39 0.32
C GLN A 85 -2.20 -15.23 1.80
N MET A 86 -3.15 -15.10 2.73
CA MET A 86 -2.90 -14.98 4.17
C MET A 86 -3.08 -16.28 4.96
N GLN A 87 -3.33 -17.41 4.27
CA GLN A 87 -3.36 -18.76 4.85
C GLN A 87 -2.03 -19.49 4.60
#